data_AF-A0A968YET0-F1
#
_entry.id   AF-A0A968YET0-F1
#
_cell.length_a   1.000
_cell.length_b   1.000
_cell.length_c   1.000
_cell.angle_alpha   90.00
_cell.angle_beta   90.00
_cell.angle_gamma   90.00
#
_symmetry.space_group_name_H-M   'P 1'
#
loop_
_entity.id
_entity.type
_entity.pdbx_description
1 polymer ?
#
loop_
_entity_poly.entity_id
_entity_poly.type
_entity_poly.pdbx_seq_one_letter_code
_entity_poly.pdbx_strand_id
1 'polypeptide(L)'
;MIKKLLLPILLLTLVACNSGGVQSTPESVIQTVLDAAKSKNFETLKNLCTPQAARGAKIICKVPDSRPRIQGFFAQAFSKTTIKGKAEINGDRAIVTTLGGLKDNQELKFELVKQDGKWYLAFI
;
A
#
# COMPACT_ATOMS: atom_id res chain seq x y z
N MET A 1 5.97 36.90 53.13
CA MET A 1 6.61 35.69 52.55
C MET A 1 5.68 35.12 51.47
N ILE A 2 5.89 35.51 50.20
CA ILE A 2 5.08 35.03 49.07
C ILE A 2 5.76 33.76 48.51
N LYS A 3 5.10 32.62 48.66
CA LYS A 3 5.52 31.34 48.06
C LYS A 3 5.37 31.44 46.55
N LYS A 4 6.49 31.28 45.85
CA LYS A 4 6.56 31.18 44.38
C LYS A 4 5.80 29.93 43.95
N LEU A 5 4.66 30.11 43.28
CA LEU A 5 3.91 29.02 42.65
C LEU A 5 4.49 28.81 41.25
N LEU A 6 5.46 27.90 41.13
CA LEU A 6 5.99 27.43 39.86
C LEU A 6 5.01 26.42 39.25
N LEU A 7 4.26 26.85 38.23
CA LEU A 7 3.43 25.98 37.39
C LEU A 7 4.35 25.14 36.48
N PRO A 8 4.27 23.80 36.49
CA PRO A 8 4.96 22.98 35.49
C PRO A 8 4.16 23.04 34.19
N ILE A 9 4.74 23.68 33.17
CA ILE A 9 4.26 23.62 31.79
C ILE A 9 4.52 22.20 31.30
N LEU A 10 3.45 21.40 31.28
CA LEU A 10 3.44 20.05 30.72
C LEU A 10 3.62 20.18 29.19
N LEU A 11 4.85 20.09 28.72
CA LEU A 11 5.16 19.95 27.29
C LEU A 11 4.55 18.65 26.79
N LEU A 12 3.38 18.74 26.16
CA LEU A 12 2.86 17.67 25.29
C LEU A 12 3.80 17.57 24.09
N THR A 13 4.79 16.69 24.18
CA THR A 13 5.52 16.24 23.00
C THR A 13 4.55 15.41 22.17
N LEU A 14 4.06 16.00 21.08
CA LEU A 14 3.43 15.26 19.99
C LEU A 14 4.47 14.29 19.45
N VAL A 15 4.46 13.06 19.96
CA VAL A 15 5.09 11.92 19.32
C VAL A 15 4.35 11.75 18.00
N ALA A 16 4.86 12.37 16.94
CA ALA A 16 4.48 12.01 15.58
C ALA A 16 4.89 10.55 15.43
N CYS A 17 3.93 9.63 15.58
CA CYS A 17 4.10 8.25 15.18
C CYS A 17 4.43 8.25 13.69
N ASN A 18 5.72 8.25 13.37
CA ASN A 18 6.22 7.97 12.03
C ASN A 18 5.99 6.47 11.77
N SER A 19 4.72 6.13 11.54
CA SER A 19 4.28 4.77 11.25
C SER A 19 4.74 4.42 9.84
N GLY A 20 5.97 3.89 9.72
CA GLY A 20 6.47 3.21 8.54
C GLY A 20 5.70 1.91 8.28
N GLY A 21 4.40 2.04 8.03
CA GLY A 21 3.48 0.92 7.78
C GLY A 21 3.32 0.64 6.30
N VAL A 22 2.68 -0.50 5.99
CA VAL A 22 2.37 -1.00 4.63
C VAL A 22 1.77 0.06 3.70
N GLN A 23 1.04 1.03 4.23
CA GLN A 23 0.33 2.07 3.45
C GLN A 23 0.94 3.47 3.63
N SER A 24 2.19 3.57 4.09
CA SER A 24 2.88 4.85 4.32
C SER A 24 3.36 5.52 3.04
N THR A 25 3.70 4.76 2.00
CA THR A 25 4.02 5.28 0.67
C THR A 25 3.26 4.51 -0.42
N PRO A 26 3.11 5.07 -1.63
CA PRO A 26 2.52 4.33 -2.74
C PRO A 26 3.31 3.05 -3.06
N GLU A 27 4.64 3.14 -3.03
CA GLU A 27 5.53 2.01 -3.30
C GLU A 27 5.39 0.91 -2.25
N SER A 28 5.19 1.24 -0.96
CA SER A 28 5.04 0.21 0.08
C SER A 28 3.77 -0.62 -0.11
N VAL A 29 2.71 -0.01 -0.64
CA VAL A 29 1.47 -0.71 -0.99
C VAL A 29 1.74 -1.71 -2.12
N ILE A 30 2.38 -1.26 -3.21
CA ILE A 30 2.70 -2.14 -4.34
C ILE A 30 3.69 -3.21 -3.94
N GLN A 31 4.70 -2.88 -3.14
CA GLN A 31 5.66 -3.84 -2.62
C GLN A 31 4.95 -4.95 -1.84
N THR A 32 3.93 -4.61 -1.05
CA THR A 32 3.11 -5.60 -0.33
C THR A 32 2.36 -6.54 -1.28
N VAL A 33 1.84 -6.03 -2.40
CA VAL A 33 1.23 -6.86 -3.46
C VAL A 33 2.24 -7.87 -4.02
N LEU A 34 3.44 -7.41 -4.34
CA LEU A 34 4.51 -8.23 -4.91
C LEU A 34 5.03 -9.27 -3.91
N ASP A 35 5.20 -8.88 -2.65
CA ASP A 35 5.68 -9.77 -1.60
C ASP A 35 4.66 -10.84 -1.23
N ALA A 36 3.37 -10.50 -1.22
CA ALA A 36 2.28 -11.47 -1.09
C ALA A 36 2.31 -12.50 -2.22
N ALA A 37 2.59 -12.07 -3.46
CA ALA A 37 2.71 -12.97 -4.60
C ALA A 37 3.91 -13.92 -4.50
N LYS A 38 5.06 -13.42 -4.04
CA LYS A 38 6.30 -14.21 -3.83
C LYS A 38 6.16 -15.21 -2.69
N SER A 39 5.65 -14.76 -1.55
CA SER A 39 5.53 -15.57 -0.33
C SER A 39 4.28 -16.46 -0.31
N LYS A 40 3.30 -16.17 -1.17
CA LYS A 40 1.94 -16.73 -1.13
C LYS A 40 1.19 -16.43 0.18
N ASN A 41 1.63 -15.43 0.95
CA ASN A 41 0.91 -14.92 2.10
C ASN A 41 -0.02 -13.79 1.65
N PHE A 42 -1.26 -14.14 1.31
CA PHE A 42 -2.20 -13.18 0.72
C PHE A 42 -2.95 -12.34 1.75
N GLU A 43 -3.03 -12.72 3.02
CA GLU A 43 -3.85 -12.03 4.03
C GLU A 43 -3.56 -10.52 4.14
N THR A 44 -2.33 -10.11 3.84
CA THR A 44 -1.89 -8.70 3.82
C THR A 44 -2.62 -7.86 2.77
N LEU A 45 -3.23 -8.47 1.75
CA LEU A 45 -3.90 -7.79 0.65
C LEU A 45 -5.27 -7.21 1.01
N LYS A 46 -5.96 -7.76 2.03
CA LYS A 46 -7.36 -7.41 2.36
C LYS A 46 -7.55 -5.91 2.60
N ASN A 47 -6.55 -5.25 3.15
CA ASN A 47 -6.62 -3.86 3.60
C ASN A 47 -6.04 -2.84 2.60
N LEU A 48 -5.61 -3.28 1.41
CA LEU A 48 -4.97 -2.39 0.44
C LEU A 48 -5.96 -1.62 -0.43
N CYS A 49 -7.27 -1.89 -0.34
CA CYS A 49 -8.30 -1.26 -1.16
C CYS A 49 -9.28 -0.47 -0.31
N THR A 50 -9.75 0.65 -0.84
CA THR A 50 -10.91 1.37 -0.31
C THR A 50 -12.20 0.73 -0.83
N PRO A 51 -13.36 0.96 -0.17
CA PRO A 51 -14.65 0.54 -0.71
C PRO A 51 -14.95 1.10 -2.10
N GLN A 52 -14.35 2.23 -2.48
CA GLN A 52 -14.54 2.91 -3.76
C GLN A 52 -13.55 2.46 -4.84
N ALA A 53 -12.57 1.61 -4.52
CA ALA A 53 -11.59 1.11 -5.48
C ALA A 53 -12.27 0.46 -6.70
N ALA A 54 -11.64 0.61 -7.87
CA ALA A 54 -12.15 0.03 -9.11
C ALA A 54 -12.13 -1.50 -9.07
N ARG A 55 -12.88 -2.12 -9.99
CA ARG A 55 -12.99 -3.59 -10.04
C ARG A 55 -11.62 -4.27 -10.13
N GLY A 56 -10.70 -3.75 -10.96
CA GLY A 56 -9.35 -4.29 -11.12
C GLY A 56 -8.57 -4.30 -9.80
N ALA A 57 -8.50 -3.16 -9.11
CA ALA A 57 -7.87 -3.04 -7.80
C ALA A 57 -8.53 -3.96 -6.76
N LYS A 58 -9.86 -4.02 -6.72
CA LYS A 58 -10.61 -4.89 -5.78
C LYS A 58 -10.33 -6.37 -5.96
N ILE A 59 -9.94 -6.83 -7.16
CA ILE A 59 -9.58 -8.24 -7.36
C ILE A 59 -8.35 -8.59 -6.52
N ILE A 60 -7.36 -7.71 -6.43
CA ILE A 60 -6.14 -7.91 -5.64
C ILE A 60 -6.49 -8.11 -4.16
N CYS A 61 -7.32 -7.24 -3.60
CA CYS A 61 -7.70 -7.29 -2.19
C CYS A 61 -8.61 -8.48 -1.83
N LYS A 62 -9.16 -9.17 -2.83
CA LYS A 62 -10.01 -10.37 -2.67
C LYS A 62 -9.27 -11.68 -2.92
N VAL A 63 -8.01 -11.65 -3.33
CA VAL A 63 -7.18 -12.85 -3.52
C VAL A 63 -7.17 -13.78 -2.28
N PRO A 64 -7.13 -13.29 -1.03
CA PRO A 64 -7.10 -14.15 0.15
C PRO A 64 -8.30 -15.08 0.24
N ASP A 65 -9.49 -14.55 -0.10
CA ASP A 65 -10.75 -15.29 -0.02
C ASP A 65 -11.09 -16.00 -1.34
N SER A 66 -10.18 -15.99 -2.31
CA SER A 66 -10.37 -16.58 -3.63
C SER A 66 -9.97 -18.06 -3.67
N ARG A 67 -10.44 -18.77 -4.71
CA ARG A 67 -10.08 -20.18 -4.93
C ARG A 67 -8.57 -20.33 -5.18
N PRO A 68 -7.94 -21.48 -4.84
CA PRO A 68 -6.50 -21.70 -5.04
C PRO A 68 -6.00 -21.43 -6.47
N ARG A 69 -6.84 -21.69 -7.48
CA ARG A 69 -6.52 -21.37 -8.88
C ARG A 69 -6.27 -19.87 -9.09
N ILE A 70 -7.08 -19.01 -8.48
CA ILE A 70 -6.98 -17.55 -8.59
C ILE A 70 -5.74 -17.05 -7.84
N GLN A 71 -5.50 -17.58 -6.65
CA GLN A 71 -4.27 -17.31 -5.89
C GLN A 71 -3.01 -17.72 -6.67
N GLY A 72 -3.03 -18.88 -7.33
CA GLY A 72 -1.94 -19.36 -8.17
C GLY A 72 -1.70 -18.45 -9.38
N PHE A 73 -2.76 -18.02 -10.05
CA PHE A 73 -2.66 -17.07 -11.16
C PHE A 73 -2.11 -15.70 -10.71
N PHE A 74 -2.56 -15.20 -9.56
CA PHE A 74 -2.03 -13.97 -8.96
C PHE A 74 -0.53 -14.10 -8.65
N ALA A 75 -0.11 -15.19 -8.02
CA ALA A 75 1.30 -15.44 -7.74
C ALA A 75 2.12 -15.52 -9.03
N GLN A 76 1.59 -16.18 -10.07
CA GLN A 76 2.25 -16.25 -11.39
C GLN A 76 2.44 -14.86 -12.00
N ALA A 77 1.40 -14.02 -11.97
CA ALA A 77 1.45 -12.68 -12.54
C ALA A 77 2.42 -11.75 -11.81
N PHE A 78 2.50 -11.82 -10.48
CA PHE A 78 3.19 -10.78 -9.69
C PHE A 78 4.50 -11.21 -9.02
N SER A 79 4.80 -12.51 -8.89
CA SER A 79 6.00 -12.97 -8.17
C SER A 79 7.33 -12.50 -8.76
N LYS A 80 7.38 -12.30 -10.08
CA LYS A 80 8.57 -11.80 -10.80
C LYS A 80 8.50 -10.30 -11.10
N THR A 81 7.40 -9.65 -10.75
CA THR A 81 7.19 -8.23 -11.04
C THR A 81 8.01 -7.37 -10.07
N THR A 82 8.53 -6.26 -10.58
CA THR A 82 9.35 -5.29 -9.82
C THR A 82 8.86 -3.87 -10.05
N ILE A 83 9.02 -3.00 -9.04
CA ILE A 83 8.72 -1.57 -9.18
C ILE A 83 9.75 -0.92 -10.10
N LYS A 84 9.28 -0.12 -11.06
CA LYS A 84 10.08 0.65 -12.00
C LYS A 84 10.16 2.11 -11.53
N GLY A 85 11.29 2.48 -10.95
CA GLY A 85 11.54 3.86 -10.51
C GLY A 85 10.79 4.23 -9.23
N LYS A 86 10.45 5.51 -9.09
CA LYS A 86 9.69 6.06 -7.95
C LYS A 86 8.24 6.33 -8.35
N ALA A 87 7.35 6.43 -7.37
CA ALA A 87 5.97 6.83 -7.61
C ALA A 87 5.88 8.27 -8.17
N GLU A 88 5.00 8.46 -9.14
CA GLU A 88 4.59 9.78 -9.62
C GLU A 88 3.44 10.28 -8.73
N ILE A 89 3.72 11.22 -7.82
CA ILE A 89 2.74 11.70 -6.82
C ILE A 89 2.21 13.07 -7.20
N ASN A 90 0.88 13.23 -7.20
CA ASN A 90 0.19 14.51 -7.37
C ASN A 90 -0.92 14.65 -6.30
N GLY A 91 -0.60 15.37 -5.23
CA GLY A 91 -1.50 15.52 -4.07
C GLY A 91 -1.83 14.15 -3.47
N ASP A 92 -3.12 13.82 -3.45
CA ASP A 92 -3.65 12.56 -2.91
C ASP A 92 -3.75 11.43 -3.95
N ARG A 93 -3.09 11.57 -5.10
CA ARG A 93 -3.00 10.56 -6.15
C ARG A 93 -1.55 10.15 -6.35
N ALA A 94 -1.33 8.89 -6.69
CA ALA A 94 -0.03 8.41 -7.12
C ALA A 94 -0.14 7.35 -8.22
N ILE A 95 0.87 7.29 -9.09
CA ILE A 95 1.07 6.19 -10.04
C ILE A 95 2.36 5.48 -9.69
N VAL A 96 2.28 4.16 -9.54
CA VAL A 96 3.46 3.29 -9.43
C VAL A 96 3.53 2.41 -10.66
N THR A 97 4.62 2.54 -11.41
CA THR A 97 4.89 1.69 -12.58
C THR A 97 5.66 0.46 -12.15
N THR A 98 5.34 -0.71 -12.70
CA THR A 98 6.07 -1.96 -12.49
C THR A 98 6.45 -2.61 -13.81
N LEU A 99 7.48 -3.44 -13.80
CA LEU A 99 7.88 -4.31 -14.91
C LEU A 99 7.66 -5.77 -14.53
N GLY A 100 6.92 -6.50 -15.36
CA GLY A 100 6.56 -7.90 -15.14
C GLY A 100 5.09 -8.15 -15.45
N GLY A 101 4.54 -9.24 -14.93
CA GLY A 101 3.21 -9.71 -15.27
C GLY A 101 3.26 -11.12 -15.84
N LEU A 102 2.24 -11.48 -16.62
CA LEU A 102 2.20 -12.75 -17.34
C LEU A 102 3.12 -12.77 -18.56
N LYS A 103 3.57 -11.59 -19.00
CA LYS A 103 4.53 -11.41 -20.07
C LYS A 103 5.76 -10.74 -19.49
N ASP A 104 6.93 -11.24 -19.86
CA ASP A 104 8.20 -10.64 -19.43
C ASP A 104 8.27 -9.18 -19.90
N ASN A 105 8.76 -8.29 -19.03
CA ASN A 105 8.91 -6.86 -19.27
C ASN A 105 7.61 -6.10 -19.63
N GLN A 106 6.43 -6.65 -19.33
CA GLN A 106 5.20 -5.89 -19.45
C GLN A 106 5.17 -4.75 -18.42
N GLU A 107 4.81 -3.54 -18.86
CA GLU A 107 4.55 -2.43 -17.95
C GLU A 107 3.13 -2.54 -17.41
N LEU A 108 3.00 -2.46 -16.07
CA LEU A 108 1.72 -2.31 -15.38
C LEU A 108 1.77 -1.01 -14.58
N LYS A 109 0.68 -0.25 -14.60
CA LYS A 109 0.55 1.00 -13.86
C LYS A 109 -0.52 0.83 -12.81
N PHE A 110 -0.14 1.04 -11.55
CA PHE A 110 -1.07 1.03 -10.44
C PHE A 110 -1.38 2.46 -10.07
N GLU A 111 -2.67 2.80 -10.04
CA GLU A 111 -3.11 4.08 -9.50
C GLU A 111 -3.50 3.91 -8.04
N LEU A 112 -3.02 4.83 -7.21
CA LEU A 112 -3.26 4.85 -5.78
C LEU A 112 -3.90 6.17 -5.37
N VAL A 113 -4.68 6.10 -4.29
CA VAL A 113 -5.28 7.26 -3.64
C VAL A 113 -4.88 7.31 -2.18
N LYS A 114 -4.65 8.52 -1.67
CA LYS A 114 -4.42 8.77 -0.25
C LYS A 114 -5.74 9.09 0.45
N GLN A 115 -6.04 8.38 1.54
CA GLN A 115 -7.18 8.65 2.42
C GLN A 115 -6.72 8.54 3.87
N ASP A 116 -7.02 9.55 4.68
CA ASP A 116 -6.66 9.60 6.11
C ASP A 116 -5.17 9.31 6.36
N GLY A 117 -4.30 9.87 5.53
CA GLY A 117 -2.85 9.70 5.64
C GLY A 117 -2.29 8.40 5.06
N LYS A 118 -3.13 7.47 4.59
CA LYS A 118 -2.72 6.14 4.09
C LYS A 118 -2.97 6.00 2.59
N TRP A 119 -2.08 5.28 1.90
CA TRP A 119 -2.22 4.96 0.48
C TRP A 119 -2.98 3.67 0.24
N TYR A 120 -3.82 3.64 -0.79
CA TYR A 120 -4.64 2.49 -1.18
C TYR A 120 -4.65 2.32 -2.69
N LEU A 121 -4.83 1.08 -3.16
CA LEU A 121 -5.08 0.76 -4.55
C LEU A 121 -6.43 1.36 -5.01
N ALA A 122 -6.39 2.09 -6.12
CA ALA A 122 -7.57 2.66 -6.76
C ALA A 122 -7.85 1.98 -8.11
N PHE A 123 -6.83 1.85 -8.97
CA PHE A 123 -6.91 1.22 -10.30
C PHE A 123 -5.63 0.44 -10.64
N ILE A 124 -5.74 -0.45 -11.63
CA ILE A 124 -4.65 -1.20 -12.28
C ILE A 124 -4.97 -1.38 -13.76
#